data_AF-A0A4Y7S3L2-F1
#
_entry.id   AF-A0A4Y7S3L2-F1
#
_cell.length_a   1.000
_cell.length_b   1.000
_cell.length_c   1.000
_cell.angle_alpha   90.00
_cell.angle_beta   90.00
_cell.angle_gamma   90.00
#
_symmetry.space_group_name_H-M   'P 1'
#
loop_
_entity.id
_entity.type
_entity.pdbx_description
1 polymer ?
#
loop_
_entity_poly.entity_id
_entity_poly.type
_entity_poly.pdbx_seq_one_letter_code
_entity_poly.pdbx_strand_id
1 'polypeptide(L)'
;MANSADWAYNESTGYGYVYVNGVLVITFRVGAGGYYTGYRAQLAATRLNDDVFSDSDRDLDFITPGWSGDYVVLSAQVRRGGGTTYFYEDNHPPINENLYSRSVNLICTATTNDATSYGTTQAALALTWARNIRAALSSSDLNCLGTQVKSSRQLVFPTGNYSGNRSVAATHYGAGELVMNPMTSNGEIFHTCDLTIAADLNIIPRNRWVKVTYGSKSIIARCNDTAPSGTVDLSYGGVSQALGYPGGGNVTISTP
;
A
#
# COMPACT_ATOMS: atom_id res chain seq x y z
N MET A 1 1.72 -20.95 12.60
CA MET A 1 2.07 -21.74 11.40
C MET A 1 2.77 -20.81 10.44
N ALA A 2 3.71 -21.28 9.63
CA ALA A 2 4.29 -20.44 8.58
C ALA A 2 3.22 -20.08 7.55
N ASN A 3 3.24 -18.84 7.04
CA ASN A 3 2.32 -18.43 5.98
C ASN A 3 2.69 -19.14 4.67
N SER A 4 1.68 -19.52 3.88
CA SER A 4 1.87 -20.08 2.54
C SER A 4 0.83 -19.54 1.56
N ALA A 5 1.20 -19.47 0.29
CA ALA A 5 0.32 -19.13 -0.81
C ALA A 5 0.18 -20.29 -1.80
N ASP A 6 -1.06 -20.53 -2.24
CA ASP A 6 -1.40 -21.49 -3.28
C ASP A 6 -2.13 -20.79 -4.42
N TRP A 7 -2.27 -21.47 -5.56
CA TRP A 7 -3.02 -20.96 -6.69
C TRP A 7 -3.90 -22.04 -7.33
N ALA A 8 -4.96 -21.60 -8.00
CA ALA A 8 -5.81 -22.45 -8.81
C ALA A 8 -6.24 -21.74 -10.10
N TYR A 9 -6.59 -22.52 -11.12
CA TYR A 9 -7.19 -22.03 -12.35
C TYR A 9 -8.50 -22.77 -12.60
N ASN A 10 -9.58 -22.04 -12.82
CA ASN A 10 -10.87 -22.62 -13.19
C ASN A 10 -11.05 -22.49 -14.70
N GLU A 11 -10.97 -23.61 -15.41
CA GLU A 11 -11.10 -23.66 -16.87
C GLU A 11 -12.49 -23.24 -17.35
N SER A 12 -13.55 -23.50 -16.58
CA SER A 12 -14.92 -23.16 -16.95
C SER A 12 -15.17 -21.65 -16.92
N THR A 13 -14.59 -20.93 -15.95
CA THR A 13 -14.72 -19.47 -15.85
C THR A 13 -13.55 -18.72 -16.49
N GLY A 14 -12.44 -19.40 -16.78
CA GLY A 14 -11.19 -18.80 -17.20
C GLY A 14 -10.55 -17.91 -16.14
N TYR A 15 -10.81 -18.15 -14.84
CA TYR A 15 -10.30 -17.30 -13.74
C TYR A 15 -9.13 -17.96 -13.02
N GLY A 16 -8.18 -17.14 -12.60
CA GLY A 16 -7.06 -17.54 -11.74
C GLY A 16 -7.27 -17.06 -10.31
N TYR A 17 -6.97 -17.90 -9.34
CA TYR A 17 -7.23 -17.66 -7.92
C TYR A 17 -5.93 -17.80 -7.13
N VAL A 18 -5.70 -16.90 -6.17
CA VAL A 18 -4.59 -16.99 -5.21
C VAL A 18 -5.18 -17.18 -3.83
N TYR A 19 -4.68 -18.17 -3.11
CA TYR A 19 -5.06 -18.46 -1.73
C TYR A 19 -3.87 -18.19 -0.82
N VAL A 20 -4.10 -17.66 0.36
CA VAL A 20 -3.10 -17.54 1.43
C VAL A 20 -3.66 -18.27 2.64
N ASN A 21 -2.91 -19.22 3.19
CA ASN A 21 -3.35 -20.08 4.30
C ASN A 21 -4.76 -20.69 4.07
N GLY A 22 -5.05 -21.10 2.83
CA GLY A 22 -6.35 -21.66 2.42
C GLY A 22 -7.49 -20.64 2.19
N VAL A 23 -7.25 -19.34 2.42
CA VAL A 23 -8.23 -18.27 2.20
C VAL A 23 -8.03 -17.64 0.83
N LEU A 24 -9.10 -17.49 0.03
CA LEU A 24 -9.03 -16.79 -1.26
C LEU A 24 -8.73 -15.30 -1.06
N VAL A 25 -7.64 -14.80 -1.65
CA VAL A 25 -7.19 -13.41 -1.47
C VAL A 25 -7.19 -12.58 -2.76
N ILE A 26 -6.92 -13.21 -3.90
CA ILE A 26 -6.93 -12.56 -5.22
C ILE A 26 -7.70 -13.42 -6.21
N THR A 27 -8.45 -12.77 -7.10
CA THR A 27 -9.04 -13.42 -8.29
C THR A 27 -8.72 -12.60 -9.53
N PHE A 28 -7.95 -13.18 -10.45
CA PHE A 28 -7.65 -12.62 -11.76
C PHE A 28 -8.75 -13.03 -12.74
N ARG A 29 -9.49 -12.04 -13.25
CA ARG A 29 -10.59 -12.22 -14.22
C ARG A 29 -10.15 -11.99 -15.67
N VAL A 30 -8.98 -11.38 -15.86
CA VAL A 30 -8.45 -11.03 -17.18
C VAL A 30 -6.97 -11.42 -17.31
N GLY A 31 -6.53 -11.73 -18.53
CA GLY A 31 -5.11 -11.86 -18.84
C GLY A 31 -4.41 -10.50 -18.89
N ALA A 32 -3.09 -10.48 -18.74
CA ALA A 32 -2.28 -9.27 -18.81
C ALA A 32 -0.81 -9.60 -19.16
N GLY A 33 -0.17 -8.76 -19.98
CA GLY A 33 1.27 -8.92 -20.30
C GLY A 33 1.62 -10.24 -21.00
N GLY A 34 0.70 -10.80 -21.79
CA GLY A 34 0.87 -12.12 -22.43
C GLY A 34 0.54 -13.31 -21.54
N TYR A 35 0.17 -13.08 -20.27
CA TYR A 35 -0.19 -14.13 -19.33
C TYR A 35 -1.70 -14.29 -19.22
N TYR A 36 -2.18 -15.53 -19.31
CA TYR A 36 -3.55 -15.88 -18.95
C TYR A 36 -3.73 -15.82 -17.42
N THR A 37 -4.98 -15.77 -16.96
CA THR A 37 -5.34 -15.56 -15.54
C THR A 37 -4.72 -16.59 -14.60
N GLY A 38 -4.68 -17.88 -14.97
CA GLY A 38 -4.06 -18.94 -14.19
C GLY A 38 -2.56 -18.72 -13.98
N TYR A 39 -1.82 -18.33 -15.02
CA TYR A 39 -0.39 -18.02 -14.87
C TYR A 39 -0.14 -16.77 -14.03
N ARG A 40 -1.01 -15.75 -14.13
CA ARG A 40 -0.95 -14.58 -13.21
C ARG A 40 -1.14 -15.00 -11.75
N ALA A 41 -2.07 -15.92 -11.48
CA ALA A 41 -2.30 -16.47 -10.15
C ALA A 41 -1.09 -17.27 -9.64
N GLN A 42 -0.54 -18.15 -10.48
CA GLN A 42 0.68 -18.89 -10.18
C GLN A 42 1.83 -17.94 -9.82
N LEU A 43 2.10 -16.95 -10.66
CA LEU A 43 3.21 -16.01 -10.44
C LEU A 43 3.04 -15.20 -9.15
N ALA A 44 1.82 -14.76 -8.83
CA ALA A 44 1.54 -14.05 -7.59
C ALA A 44 1.74 -14.94 -6.35
N ALA A 45 1.30 -16.20 -6.39
CA ALA A 45 1.53 -17.17 -5.30
C ALA A 45 3.03 -17.48 -5.13
N THR A 46 3.76 -17.70 -6.23
CA THR A 46 5.22 -17.90 -6.20
C THR A 46 5.92 -16.71 -5.55
N ARG A 47 5.61 -15.46 -5.94
CA ARG A 47 6.21 -14.27 -5.33
C ARG A 47 5.89 -14.13 -3.84
N LEU A 48 4.66 -14.46 -3.43
CA LEU A 48 4.30 -14.47 -2.01
C LEU A 48 5.16 -15.49 -1.24
N ASN A 49 5.33 -16.71 -1.74
CA ASN A 49 6.14 -17.72 -1.05
C ASN A 49 7.63 -17.39 -1.07
N ASP A 50 8.17 -17.11 -2.26
CA ASP A 50 9.62 -17.07 -2.49
C ASP A 50 10.24 -15.73 -2.04
N ASP A 51 9.52 -14.62 -2.18
CA ASP A 51 10.06 -13.28 -1.91
C ASP A 51 9.58 -12.67 -0.58
N VAL A 52 8.40 -13.08 -0.11
CA VAL A 52 7.73 -12.47 1.06
C VAL A 52 7.73 -13.41 2.26
N PHE A 53 7.14 -14.60 2.14
CA PHE A 53 6.94 -15.53 3.26
C PHE A 53 8.19 -16.37 3.58
N SER A 54 9.13 -16.48 2.65
CA SER A 54 10.44 -17.11 2.88
C SER A 54 11.31 -16.33 3.88
N ASP A 55 11.12 -15.01 3.98
CA ASP A 55 11.79 -14.15 4.95
C ASP A 55 10.96 -14.15 6.24
N SER A 56 11.34 -15.02 7.19
CA SER A 56 10.62 -15.19 8.45
C SER A 56 10.56 -13.92 9.29
N ASP A 57 11.45 -12.96 9.04
CA ASP A 57 11.51 -11.67 9.73
C ASP A 57 10.85 -10.54 8.94
N ARG A 58 10.24 -10.80 7.78
CA ARG A 58 9.48 -9.80 7.04
C ARG A 58 8.36 -9.24 7.91
N ASP A 59 8.23 -7.91 7.93
CA ASP A 59 7.02 -7.27 8.46
C ASP A 59 5.92 -7.27 7.38
N LEU A 60 4.94 -8.12 7.60
CA LEU A 60 3.83 -8.36 6.66
C LEU A 60 2.76 -7.27 6.73
N ASP A 61 2.83 -6.33 7.69
CA ASP A 61 2.03 -5.10 7.70
C ASP A 61 2.39 -4.16 6.54
N PHE A 62 3.41 -4.48 5.73
CA PHE A 62 3.78 -3.70 4.54
C PHE A 62 3.48 -4.39 3.21
N ILE A 63 2.61 -5.40 3.21
CA ILE A 63 1.93 -5.87 1.98
C ILE A 63 0.87 -4.83 1.60
N THR A 64 1.18 -3.88 0.73
CA THR A 64 0.42 -2.62 0.55
C THR A 64 0.12 -2.36 -0.93
N PRO A 65 -0.91 -1.56 -1.28
CA PRO A 65 -1.00 -0.97 -2.61
C PRO A 65 0.17 -0.01 -2.85
N GLY A 66 0.81 -0.13 -4.01
CA GLY A 66 1.96 0.68 -4.41
C GLY A 66 1.90 1.08 -5.88
N TRP A 67 2.97 1.75 -6.33
CA TRP A 67 3.15 2.15 -7.72
C TRP A 67 4.47 1.64 -8.30
N SER A 68 4.42 1.04 -9.48
CA SER A 68 5.61 0.59 -10.23
C SER A 68 5.39 0.79 -11.74
N GLY A 69 4.95 1.99 -12.12
CA GLY A 69 4.47 2.30 -13.48
C GLY A 69 3.00 1.94 -13.71
N ASP A 70 2.44 1.09 -12.85
CA ASP A 70 1.03 0.76 -12.72
C ASP A 70 0.68 0.62 -11.22
N TYR A 71 -0.61 0.51 -10.89
CA TYR A 71 -1.04 0.13 -9.55
C TYR A 71 -0.73 -1.34 -9.27
N VAL A 72 -0.10 -1.60 -8.14
CA VAL A 72 0.38 -2.94 -7.78
C VAL A 72 0.05 -3.28 -6.34
N VAL A 73 0.06 -4.56 -6.03
CA VAL A 73 0.27 -5.07 -4.67
C VAL A 73 1.75 -5.39 -4.53
N LEU A 74 2.39 -4.85 -3.51
CA LEU A 74 3.81 -5.08 -3.22
C LEU A 74 4.01 -5.31 -1.73
N SER A 75 5.17 -5.85 -1.36
CA SER A 75 5.64 -5.91 0.03
C SER A 75 6.88 -5.05 0.17
N ALA A 76 6.89 -4.09 1.10
CA ALA A 76 8.15 -3.43 1.44
C ALA A 76 9.10 -4.39 2.14
N GLN A 77 10.41 -4.22 1.94
CA GLN A 77 11.43 -5.06 2.55
C GLN A 77 11.76 -4.66 3.99
N VAL A 78 10.74 -4.33 4.78
CA VAL A 78 10.89 -4.04 6.21
C VAL A 78 10.99 -5.36 6.97
N ARG A 79 11.92 -5.45 7.92
CA ARG A 79 12.12 -6.62 8.79
C ARG A 79 11.72 -6.33 10.24
N ARG A 80 11.49 -7.35 11.05
CA ARG A 80 11.30 -7.23 12.50
C ARG A 80 12.66 -7.13 13.17
N GLY A 81 12.86 -6.14 14.04
CA GLY A 81 14.10 -6.00 14.83
C GLY A 81 15.40 -5.85 14.03
N GLY A 82 15.32 -5.47 12.75
CA GLY A 82 16.46 -5.45 11.80
C GLY A 82 17.33 -4.19 11.84
N GLY A 83 17.31 -3.42 12.92
CA GLY A 83 17.95 -2.11 13.05
C GLY A 83 17.00 -1.10 13.70
N THR A 84 17.52 -0.21 14.53
CA THR A 84 16.73 0.67 15.41
C THR A 84 17.09 2.12 15.16
N THR A 85 16.16 2.91 14.62
CA THR A 85 16.26 4.37 14.60
C THR A 85 15.41 4.96 15.72
N TYR A 86 15.89 6.05 16.30
CA TYR A 86 15.24 6.75 17.38
C TYR A 86 14.38 7.87 16.81
N PHE A 87 13.21 8.05 17.40
CA PHE A 87 12.37 9.21 17.12
C PHE A 87 13.07 10.49 17.59
N TYR A 88 12.63 11.63 17.06
CA TYR A 88 13.13 12.93 17.52
C TYR A 88 12.90 13.16 19.03
N GLU A 89 11.88 12.53 19.61
CA GLU A 89 11.59 12.56 21.04
C GLU A 89 11.82 11.18 21.70
N ASP A 90 12.55 11.17 22.82
CA ASP A 90 12.96 9.96 23.59
C ASP A 90 11.78 9.19 24.23
N ASN A 91 10.57 9.72 24.17
CA ASN A 91 9.35 9.16 24.75
C ASN A 91 8.63 8.16 23.81
N HIS A 92 9.08 7.99 22.57
CA HIS A 92 8.51 7.04 21.61
C HIS A 92 9.36 5.76 21.52
N PRO A 93 8.71 4.57 21.44
CA PRO A 93 9.44 3.32 21.28
C PRO A 93 10.18 3.35 19.93
N PRO A 94 11.45 2.95 19.84
CA PRO A 94 12.21 3.02 18.60
C PRO A 94 11.55 2.29 17.41
N ILE A 95 11.81 2.73 16.17
CA ILE A 95 11.33 2.07 14.94
C ILE A 95 12.44 1.46 14.11
N ASN A 96 12.07 0.62 13.16
CA ASN A 96 12.98 0.11 12.15
C ASN A 96 13.32 1.19 11.10
N GLU A 97 14.61 1.43 10.88
CA GLU A 97 15.12 2.39 9.89
C GLU A 97 14.69 2.07 8.45
N ASN A 98 14.35 0.80 8.19
CA ASN A 98 13.90 0.34 6.89
C ASN A 98 12.50 0.83 6.49
N LEU A 99 11.75 1.53 7.36
CA LEU A 99 10.45 2.13 7.01
C LEU A 99 10.53 3.15 5.87
N TYR A 100 11.73 3.67 5.61
CA TYR A 100 12.01 4.59 4.49
C TYR A 100 12.72 3.91 3.33
N SER A 101 12.93 2.59 3.41
CA SER A 101 13.45 1.83 2.29
C SER A 101 12.44 1.83 1.16
N ARG A 102 12.95 2.07 -0.05
CA ARG A 102 12.15 1.95 -1.27
C ARG A 102 12.26 0.56 -1.91
N SER A 103 12.99 -0.35 -1.27
CA SER A 103 13.12 -1.73 -1.73
C SER A 103 11.81 -2.48 -1.47
N VAL A 104 11.24 -3.03 -2.54
CA VAL A 104 9.93 -3.68 -2.53
C VAL A 104 9.98 -4.97 -3.34
N ASN A 105 9.22 -5.96 -2.91
CA ASN A 105 8.91 -7.14 -3.71
C ASN A 105 7.53 -6.95 -4.35
N LEU A 106 7.49 -6.93 -5.68
CA LEU A 106 6.24 -6.89 -6.41
C LEU A 106 5.51 -8.23 -6.25
N ILE A 107 4.24 -8.20 -5.84
CA ILE A 107 3.39 -9.41 -5.79
C ILE A 107 2.63 -9.51 -7.12
N CYS A 108 1.81 -8.50 -7.43
CA CYS A 108 1.04 -8.48 -8.68
C CYS A 108 0.62 -7.07 -9.11
N THR A 109 0.24 -6.94 -10.38
CA THR A 109 -0.30 -5.70 -10.95
C THR A 109 -1.82 -5.76 -11.02
N ALA A 110 -2.50 -4.70 -10.56
CA ALA A 110 -3.92 -4.48 -10.75
C ALA A 110 -4.13 -3.66 -12.02
N THR A 111 -4.43 -4.32 -13.15
CA THR A 111 -4.55 -3.65 -14.44
C THR A 111 -5.88 -2.91 -14.59
N THR A 112 -5.97 -1.98 -15.54
CA THR A 112 -7.24 -1.31 -15.91
C THR A 112 -8.33 -2.31 -16.26
N ASN A 113 -7.99 -3.39 -16.95
CA ASN A 113 -8.94 -4.44 -17.32
C ASN A 113 -9.42 -5.23 -16.10
N ASP A 114 -8.52 -5.51 -15.14
CA ASP A 114 -8.93 -6.11 -13.87
C ASP A 114 -9.93 -5.18 -13.19
N ALA A 115 -9.55 -3.92 -12.96
CA ALA A 115 -10.41 -2.93 -12.30
C ALA A 115 -11.79 -2.79 -12.96
N THR A 116 -11.83 -2.74 -14.29
CA THR A 116 -13.07 -2.71 -15.08
C THR A 116 -13.93 -3.95 -14.84
N SER A 117 -13.34 -5.15 -14.83
CA SER A 117 -14.05 -6.40 -14.56
C SER A 117 -14.63 -6.49 -13.14
N TYR A 118 -14.14 -5.67 -12.21
CA TYR A 118 -14.65 -5.52 -10.85
C TYR A 118 -15.57 -4.29 -10.67
N GLY A 119 -15.72 -3.44 -11.68
CA GLY A 119 -16.47 -2.18 -11.56
C GLY A 119 -15.85 -1.20 -10.56
N THR A 120 -14.52 -1.16 -10.48
CA THR A 120 -13.77 -0.34 -9.51
C THR A 120 -12.55 0.32 -10.16
N THR A 121 -11.75 1.07 -9.38
CA THR A 121 -10.48 1.63 -9.83
C THR A 121 -9.31 0.68 -9.54
N GLN A 122 -8.21 0.81 -10.29
CA GLN A 122 -7.00 0.02 -10.05
C GLN A 122 -6.46 0.19 -8.62
N ALA A 123 -6.48 1.42 -8.09
CA ALA A 123 -6.08 1.74 -6.72
C ALA A 123 -6.93 1.01 -5.68
N ALA A 124 -8.25 1.02 -5.85
CA ALA A 124 -9.17 0.34 -4.94
C ALA A 124 -9.04 -1.19 -5.03
N LEU A 125 -8.80 -1.73 -6.24
CA LEU A 125 -8.56 -3.15 -6.43
C LEU A 125 -7.25 -3.60 -5.76
N ALA A 126 -6.16 -2.87 -5.96
CA ALA A 126 -4.88 -3.14 -5.32
C ALA A 126 -4.99 -3.08 -3.78
N LEU A 127 -5.69 -2.08 -3.24
CA LEU A 127 -5.98 -1.99 -1.81
C LEU A 127 -6.75 -3.23 -1.32
N THR A 128 -7.78 -3.64 -2.06
CA THR A 128 -8.62 -4.80 -1.70
C THR A 128 -7.80 -6.08 -1.66
N TRP A 129 -6.98 -6.33 -2.68
CA TRP A 129 -6.11 -7.50 -2.73
C TRP A 129 -5.06 -7.51 -1.62
N ALA A 130 -4.38 -6.37 -1.38
CA ALA A 130 -3.43 -6.24 -0.28
C ALA A 130 -4.09 -6.51 1.09
N ARG A 131 -5.29 -5.95 1.30
CA ARG A 131 -6.07 -6.14 2.52
C ARG A 131 -6.48 -7.60 2.72
N ASN A 132 -6.92 -8.27 1.66
CA ASN A 132 -7.30 -9.69 1.73
C ASN A 132 -6.09 -10.58 2.06
N ILE A 133 -4.92 -10.29 1.49
CA ILE A 133 -3.68 -11.00 1.85
C ILE A 133 -3.41 -10.84 3.34
N ARG A 134 -3.38 -9.60 3.86
CA ARG A 134 -3.15 -9.35 5.28
C ARG A 134 -4.17 -10.04 6.19
N ALA A 135 -5.43 -10.08 5.76
CA ALA A 135 -6.52 -10.73 6.49
C ALA A 135 -6.34 -12.25 6.63
N ALA A 136 -5.60 -12.87 5.71
CA ALA A 136 -5.38 -14.31 5.66
C ALA A 136 -4.11 -14.76 6.40
N LEU A 137 -3.28 -13.82 6.89
CA LEU A 137 -2.03 -14.13 7.59
C LEU A 137 -2.27 -14.77 8.98
N SER A 138 -1.25 -15.47 9.47
CA SER A 138 -1.26 -16.09 10.80
C SER A 138 -1.30 -15.02 11.91
N SER A 139 -2.17 -15.21 12.91
CA SER A 139 -2.31 -14.27 14.05
C SER A 139 -1.11 -14.21 15.00
N SER A 140 -0.10 -15.06 14.77
CA SER A 140 1.13 -15.13 15.56
C SER A 140 2.23 -14.18 15.08
N ASP A 141 2.07 -13.57 13.91
CA ASP A 141 3.09 -12.70 13.33
C ASP A 141 3.25 -11.42 14.16
N LEU A 142 4.46 -10.88 14.23
CA LEU A 142 4.76 -9.60 14.88
C LEU A 142 5.12 -8.56 13.82
N ASN A 143 4.82 -7.29 14.04
CA ASN A 143 5.25 -6.19 13.17
C ASN A 143 6.59 -5.59 13.62
N CYS A 144 7.02 -4.53 12.94
CA CYS A 144 8.27 -3.81 13.20
C CYS A 144 8.34 -3.16 14.60
N LEU A 145 7.20 -3.03 15.29
CA LEU A 145 7.11 -2.56 16.69
C LEU A 145 7.15 -3.70 17.71
N GLY A 146 7.36 -4.95 17.28
CA GLY A 146 7.34 -6.13 18.15
C GLY A 146 5.93 -6.46 18.69
N THR A 147 4.89 -5.87 18.11
CA THR A 147 3.50 -6.11 18.52
C THR A 147 2.88 -7.18 17.63
N GLN A 148 2.01 -8.02 18.20
CA GLN A 148 1.25 -8.99 17.41
C GLN A 148 0.48 -8.27 16.29
N VAL A 149 0.65 -8.78 15.08
CA VAL A 149 -0.18 -8.49 13.91
C VAL A 149 -1.58 -8.99 14.25
N LYS A 150 -2.36 -8.15 14.93
CA LYS A 150 -3.78 -8.42 15.14
C LYS A 150 -4.42 -8.31 13.76
N SER A 151 -5.24 -9.30 13.42
CA SER A 151 -6.18 -9.30 12.29
C SER A 151 -7.07 -8.02 12.19
N SER A 152 -7.00 -7.14 13.19
CA SER A 152 -7.68 -5.85 13.31
C SER A 152 -6.98 -4.63 12.67
N ARG A 153 -5.93 -4.78 11.83
CA ARG A 153 -5.37 -3.65 11.04
C ARG A 153 -5.30 -3.92 9.55
N GLN A 154 -6.37 -4.54 9.04
CA GLN A 154 -6.70 -4.48 7.62
C GLN A 154 -6.67 -3.00 7.17
N LEU A 155 -5.85 -2.69 6.16
CA LEU A 155 -5.75 -1.35 5.56
C LEU A 155 -7.14 -0.70 5.46
N VAL A 156 -7.31 0.49 6.04
CA VAL A 156 -8.62 1.11 6.20
C VAL A 156 -9.20 1.45 4.83
N PHE A 157 -10.36 0.85 4.54
CA PHE A 157 -11.10 1.17 3.32
C PHE A 157 -11.54 2.63 3.34
N PRO A 158 -11.34 3.38 2.25
CA PRO A 158 -11.89 4.71 2.13
C PRO A 158 -13.41 4.71 2.24
N THR A 159 -13.91 5.70 2.98
CA THR A 159 -15.34 5.96 3.18
C THR A 159 -15.99 6.66 1.98
N GLY A 160 -15.18 6.98 0.96
CA GLY A 160 -15.61 7.49 -0.34
C GLY A 160 -14.53 8.35 -0.97
N ASN A 161 -14.95 9.25 -1.85
CA ASN A 161 -14.06 10.07 -2.65
C ASN A 161 -14.02 11.51 -2.13
N TYR A 162 -12.88 12.17 -2.29
CA TYR A 162 -12.81 13.63 -2.26
C TYR A 162 -13.67 14.22 -3.39
N SER A 163 -14.44 15.24 -3.07
CA SER A 163 -15.28 15.96 -4.02
C SER A 163 -14.75 17.38 -4.16
N GLY A 164 -14.07 17.66 -5.26
CA GLY A 164 -13.51 18.98 -5.53
C GLY A 164 -12.41 18.95 -6.58
N ASN A 165 -11.88 20.13 -6.86
CA ASN A 165 -10.72 20.34 -7.71
C ASN A 165 -10.03 21.63 -7.25
N ARG A 166 -8.81 21.52 -6.73
CA ARG A 166 -8.05 22.70 -6.30
C ARG A 166 -6.55 22.44 -6.28
N SER A 167 -5.79 23.53 -6.45
CA SER A 167 -4.35 23.57 -6.20
C SER A 167 -4.09 23.75 -4.71
N VAL A 168 -3.19 22.94 -4.15
CA VAL A 168 -2.81 22.95 -2.72
C VAL A 168 -1.30 22.87 -2.62
N ALA A 169 -0.73 23.58 -1.65
CA ALA A 169 0.69 23.46 -1.33
C ALA A 169 0.99 22.04 -0.85
N ALA A 170 2.09 21.46 -1.33
CA ALA A 170 2.47 20.11 -1.02
C ALA A 170 3.90 19.99 -0.51
N THR A 171 4.14 19.03 0.37
CA THR A 171 5.47 18.52 0.67
C THR A 171 5.48 16.99 0.50
N HIS A 172 6.54 16.32 0.93
CA HIS A 172 6.52 14.88 1.11
C HIS A 172 7.06 14.50 2.48
N TYR A 173 6.67 13.32 2.95
CA TYR A 173 7.21 12.68 4.14
C TYR A 173 7.59 11.23 3.81
N GLY A 174 8.51 10.66 4.55
CA GLY A 174 9.13 9.37 4.35
C GLY A 174 10.39 9.39 3.48
N ALA A 175 11.11 10.51 3.42
CA ALA A 175 12.37 10.68 2.70
C ALA A 175 13.62 10.43 3.57
N GLY A 176 13.46 9.81 4.73
CA GLY A 176 14.53 9.52 5.69
C GLY A 176 14.64 10.54 6.82
N GLU A 177 13.65 11.42 6.97
CA GLU A 177 13.57 12.33 8.11
C GLU A 177 13.26 11.61 9.42
N LEU A 178 13.69 12.23 10.54
CA LEU A 178 13.28 11.81 11.88
C LEU A 178 11.79 12.11 12.03
N VAL A 179 10.99 11.07 12.24
CA VAL A 179 9.58 11.22 12.61
C VAL A 179 9.46 11.30 14.13
N MET A 180 8.28 11.71 14.61
CA MET A 180 7.88 11.65 16.03
C MET A 180 7.06 10.38 16.34
N ASN A 181 6.34 9.83 15.37
CA ASN A 181 5.47 8.66 15.54
C ASN A 181 5.25 8.01 14.16
N PRO A 182 5.33 6.66 14.01
CA PRO A 182 5.09 6.04 12.71
C PRO A 182 3.60 5.80 12.48
N MET A 183 2.75 6.00 13.50
CA MET A 183 1.31 5.85 13.41
C MET A 183 0.69 7.08 12.77
N THR A 184 0.02 6.87 11.64
CA THR A 184 -0.86 7.86 11.04
C THR A 184 -2.12 8.07 11.89
N SER A 185 -2.78 9.20 11.72
CA SER A 185 -3.98 9.55 12.49
C SER A 185 -5.20 8.66 12.24
N ASN A 186 -5.18 7.76 11.25
CA ASN A 186 -6.19 6.71 11.10
C ASN A 186 -5.83 5.39 11.81
N GLY A 187 -4.65 5.31 12.44
CA GLY A 187 -4.18 4.14 13.19
C GLY A 187 -3.38 3.12 12.39
N GLU A 188 -3.00 3.41 11.14
CA GLU A 188 -2.06 2.61 10.35
C GLU A 188 -0.61 3.01 10.61
N ILE A 189 0.32 2.06 10.43
CA ILE A 189 1.74 2.36 10.41
C ILE A 189 2.07 2.91 9.02
N PHE A 190 2.70 4.08 8.97
CA PHE A 190 3.16 4.69 7.74
C PHE A 190 4.32 3.90 7.11
N HIS A 191 4.28 3.75 5.79
CA HIS A 191 5.43 3.37 4.99
C HIS A 191 5.62 4.31 3.79
N THR A 192 6.87 4.62 3.46
CA THR A 192 7.20 5.56 2.37
C THR A 192 6.63 5.15 1.00
N CYS A 193 6.54 3.85 0.73
CA CYS A 193 6.02 3.29 -0.54
C CYS A 193 4.49 3.21 -0.62
N ASP A 194 3.76 3.53 0.44
CA ASP A 194 2.29 3.47 0.42
C ASP A 194 1.71 4.49 -0.55
N LEU A 195 0.56 4.20 -1.16
CA LEU A 195 -0.22 5.19 -1.91
C LEU A 195 -1.12 6.02 -0.99
N THR A 196 -0.49 6.75 -0.07
CA THR A 196 -1.15 7.55 0.96
C THR A 196 -0.65 8.99 0.99
N ILE A 197 -1.48 9.86 1.53
CA ILE A 197 -1.14 11.26 1.82
C ILE A 197 -1.61 11.65 3.22
N ALA A 198 -0.93 12.65 3.80
CA ALA A 198 -1.48 13.47 4.86
C ALA A 198 -2.15 14.71 4.26
N ALA A 199 -3.20 15.24 4.87
CA ALA A 199 -3.85 16.47 4.40
C ALA A 199 -4.41 17.30 5.55
N ASP A 200 -4.58 18.61 5.33
CA ASP A 200 -5.53 19.40 6.12
C ASP A 200 -6.91 18.73 6.00
N LEU A 201 -7.43 18.23 7.12
CA LEU A 201 -8.68 17.48 7.14
C LEU A 201 -9.92 18.35 6.86
N ASN A 202 -9.78 19.67 6.89
CA ASN A 202 -10.81 20.59 6.39
C ASN A 202 -10.86 20.64 4.86
N ILE A 203 -9.79 20.20 4.18
CA ILE A 203 -9.71 20.11 2.73
C ILE A 203 -10.07 18.70 2.26
N ILE A 204 -9.37 17.68 2.77
CA ILE A 204 -9.60 16.28 2.43
C ILE A 204 -9.91 15.53 3.73
N PRO A 205 -11.18 15.14 3.96
CA PRO A 205 -11.51 14.32 5.12
C PRO A 205 -10.69 13.02 5.11
N ARG A 206 -10.34 12.55 6.31
CA ARG A 206 -9.63 11.28 6.51
C ARG A 206 -10.37 10.12 5.84
N ASN A 207 -9.61 9.13 5.38
CA ASN A 207 -10.09 7.93 4.71
C ASN A 207 -10.91 8.25 3.45
N ARG A 208 -10.41 9.16 2.62
CA ARG A 208 -10.95 9.45 1.30
C ARG A 208 -9.96 9.10 0.21
N TRP A 209 -10.46 8.60 -0.92
CA TRP A 209 -9.71 8.56 -2.15
C TRP A 209 -9.58 9.97 -2.73
N VAL A 210 -8.39 10.30 -3.22
CA VAL A 210 -8.11 11.57 -3.89
C VAL A 210 -7.19 11.32 -5.07
N LYS A 211 -7.48 11.96 -6.21
CA LYS A 211 -6.51 12.04 -7.30
C LYS A 211 -5.58 13.21 -7.05
N VAL A 212 -4.30 12.92 -6.99
CA VAL A 212 -3.22 13.91 -6.87
C VAL A 212 -2.54 14.03 -8.23
N THR A 213 -2.41 15.25 -8.72
CA THR A 213 -1.83 15.54 -10.04
C THR A 213 -0.67 16.52 -9.90
N TYR A 214 0.45 16.21 -10.55
CA TYR A 214 1.60 17.11 -10.69
C TYR A 214 2.12 17.02 -12.13
N GLY A 215 2.23 18.17 -12.80
CA GLY A 215 2.52 18.22 -14.24
C GLY A 215 1.48 17.41 -15.03
N SER A 216 1.95 16.44 -15.83
CA SER A 216 1.10 15.55 -16.63
C SER A 216 0.74 14.23 -15.93
N LYS A 217 1.27 13.98 -14.73
CA LYS A 217 1.09 12.70 -14.01
C LYS A 217 0.00 12.82 -12.95
N SER A 218 -0.75 11.74 -12.77
CA SER A 218 -1.78 11.64 -11.73
C SER A 218 -1.74 10.29 -11.05
N ILE A 219 -2.01 10.27 -9.75
CA ILE A 219 -2.11 9.06 -8.94
C ILE A 219 -3.31 9.17 -8.00
N ILE A 220 -4.03 8.07 -7.82
CA ILE A 220 -5.08 7.96 -6.81
C ILE A 220 -4.42 7.48 -5.52
N ALA A 221 -4.49 8.31 -4.50
CA ALA A 221 -3.97 8.04 -3.17
C ALA A 221 -5.09 8.10 -2.14
N ARG A 222 -4.80 7.60 -0.94
CA ARG A 222 -5.71 7.64 0.21
C ARG A 222 -5.21 8.65 1.24
N CYS A 223 -6.06 9.58 1.64
CA CYS A 223 -5.78 10.41 2.81
C CYS A 223 -5.94 9.55 4.07
N ASN A 224 -4.83 9.16 4.68
CA ASN A 224 -4.82 8.40 5.93
C ASN A 224 -4.26 9.19 7.11
N ASP A 225 -3.69 10.37 6.86
CA ASP A 225 -3.11 11.19 7.90
C ASP A 225 -3.46 12.69 7.83
N THR A 226 -3.01 13.44 8.84
CA THR A 226 -3.26 14.87 9.04
C THR A 226 -2.00 15.66 8.71
N ALA A 227 -2.13 16.65 7.83
CA ALA A 227 -1.08 17.63 7.51
C ALA A 227 -1.42 18.98 8.16
N PRO A 228 -0.46 19.93 8.23
CA PRO A 228 -0.72 21.31 8.59
C PRO A 228 -1.85 21.96 7.77
N SER A 229 -2.42 23.05 8.29
CA SER A 229 -3.53 23.72 7.61
C SER A 229 -3.12 24.23 6.22
N GLY A 230 -3.97 24.01 5.22
CA GLY A 230 -3.73 24.44 3.85
C GLY A 230 -2.78 23.57 3.04
N THR A 231 -2.28 22.45 3.56
CA THR A 231 -1.27 21.61 2.89
C THR A 231 -1.69 20.16 2.70
N VAL A 232 -0.93 19.46 1.87
CA VAL A 232 -0.91 18.00 1.77
C VAL A 232 0.53 17.51 1.81
N ASP A 233 0.78 16.38 2.48
CA ASP A 233 2.10 15.75 2.49
C ASP A 233 2.00 14.39 1.79
N LEU A 234 2.78 14.22 0.73
CA LEU A 234 2.78 13.02 -0.09
C LEU A 234 3.68 11.95 0.54
N SER A 235 3.31 10.68 0.49
CA SER A 235 4.30 9.62 0.75
C SER A 235 5.44 9.73 -0.27
N TYR A 236 6.69 9.69 0.21
CA TYR A 236 7.84 9.93 -0.65
C TYR A 236 8.01 8.82 -1.70
N GLY A 237 8.20 7.58 -1.28
CA GLY A 237 8.41 6.42 -2.16
C GLY A 237 7.22 6.06 -3.04
N GLY A 238 6.00 6.32 -2.58
CA GLY A 238 4.76 6.00 -3.28
C GLY A 238 4.27 7.14 -4.17
N VAL A 239 3.64 8.15 -3.57
CA VAL A 239 2.93 9.21 -4.30
C VAL A 239 3.90 10.21 -4.94
N SER A 240 4.90 10.70 -4.20
CA SER A 240 5.85 11.71 -4.70
C SER A 240 6.67 11.16 -5.88
N GLN A 241 7.19 9.94 -5.77
CA GLN A 241 7.97 9.30 -6.85
C GLN A 241 7.10 8.96 -8.07
N ALA A 242 5.87 8.46 -7.88
CA ALA A 242 4.94 8.20 -8.99
C ALA A 242 4.68 9.46 -9.82
N LEU A 243 4.54 10.60 -9.14
CA LEU A 243 4.32 11.91 -9.75
C LEU A 243 5.58 12.58 -10.28
N GLY A 244 6.78 12.17 -9.87
CA GLY A 244 8.00 12.93 -10.11
C GLY A 244 8.00 14.30 -9.43
N TYR A 245 7.39 14.38 -8.24
CA TYR A 245 7.27 15.60 -7.47
C TYR A 245 8.61 15.97 -6.80
N PRO A 246 9.09 17.24 -6.93
CA PRO A 246 10.42 17.63 -6.48
C PRO A 246 10.55 17.87 -4.96
N GLY A 247 9.45 17.75 -4.20
CA GLY A 247 9.43 17.93 -2.74
C GLY A 247 8.91 19.29 -2.27
N GLY A 248 8.64 20.24 -3.18
CA GLY A 248 8.05 21.54 -2.85
C GLY A 248 7.30 22.17 -4.03
N GLY A 249 6.29 22.98 -3.72
CA GLY A 249 5.38 23.59 -4.70
C GLY A 249 3.93 23.15 -4.48
N ASN A 250 3.14 23.19 -5.56
CA ASN A 250 1.73 22.84 -5.51
C ASN A 250 1.43 21.56 -6.29
N VAL A 251 0.47 20.79 -5.80
CA VAL A 251 -0.22 19.74 -6.56
C VAL A 251 -1.67 20.14 -6.78
N THR A 252 -2.31 19.53 -7.77
CA THR A 252 -3.77 19.60 -7.91
C THR A 252 -4.38 18.37 -7.26
N ILE A 253 -5.28 18.58 -6.30
CA ILE A 253 -6.13 17.51 -5.76
C ILE A 253 -7.49 17.58 -6.44
N SER A 254 -8.01 16.42 -6.82
CA SER A 254 -9.32 16.33 -7.45
C SER A 254 -10.02 15.01 -7.15
N THR A 255 -11.29 14.91 -7.56
CA THR A 255 -12.01 13.65 -7.51
C THR A 255 -11.24 12.54 -8.26
N PRO A 256 -11.09 11.34 -7.64
CA PRO A 256 -10.54 10.13 -8.25
C PRO A 256 -11.06 9.83 -9.64
#